data_AF-A0A2R4FMK1-F1
#
_entry.id   AF-A0A2R4FMK1-F1
#
_cell.length_a   1.000
_cell.length_b   1.000
_cell.length_c   1.000
_cell.angle_alpha   90.00
_cell.angle_beta   90.00
_cell.angle_gamma   90.00
#
_symmetry.space_group_name_H-M   'P 1'
#
loop_
_entity.id
_entity.type
_entity.pdbx_description
1 polymer ?
#
loop_
_entity_poly.entity_id
_entity_poly.type
_entity_poly.pdbx_seq_one_letter_code
_entity_poly.pdbx_strand_id
1 'polypeptide(L)'
;MVTGRAERGMSAPPEVVFSTATDPDRVSAWLPAPLREDGGPRPELSTADLRARWRSAGSPDWSARLQVSPVDAGGATVRLELEGEPSEQRLHEIADESLAGLAREVDDNLTPG
;
A
#
# COMPACT_ATOMS: atom_id res chain seq x y z
N MET A 1 -1.37 7.00 19.27
CA MET A 1 -1.45 6.46 17.90
C MET A 1 -1.60 4.95 18.00
N VAL A 2 -2.54 4.40 17.25
CA VAL A 2 -2.72 2.94 17.12
C VAL A 2 -2.34 2.54 15.71
N THR A 3 -2.11 1.24 15.50
CA THR A 3 -1.68 0.71 14.20
C THR A 3 -2.67 -0.36 13.77
N GLY A 4 -3.33 -0.15 12.64
CA GLY A 4 -4.08 -1.20 11.95
C GLY A 4 -3.22 -1.81 10.85
N ARG A 5 -3.41 -3.10 10.57
CA ARG A 5 -2.68 -3.79 9.50
C ARG A 5 -3.57 -4.76 8.78
N ALA A 6 -3.39 -4.89 7.47
CA ALA A 6 -4.03 -5.90 6.66
C ALA A 6 -2.98 -6.59 5.78
N GLU A 7 -3.28 -7.83 5.39
CA GLU A 7 -2.40 -8.64 4.55
C GLU A 7 -3.24 -9.30 3.45
N ARG A 8 -2.74 -9.26 2.21
CA ARG A 8 -3.43 -9.82 1.05
C ARG A 8 -2.46 -10.48 0.09
N GLY A 9 -2.83 -11.66 -0.39
CA GLY A 9 -2.12 -12.34 -1.47
C GLY A 9 -2.50 -11.75 -2.84
N MET A 10 -1.50 -11.61 -3.71
CA MET A 10 -1.65 -11.15 -5.10
C MET A 10 -1.00 -12.15 -6.04
N SER A 11 -1.70 -12.49 -7.13
CA SER A 11 -1.24 -13.43 -8.17
C SER A 11 -0.31 -12.74 -9.18
N ALA A 12 0.64 -11.97 -8.68
CA ALA A 12 1.58 -11.20 -9.49
C ALA A 12 2.98 -11.26 -8.85
N PRO A 13 4.06 -11.16 -9.65
CA PRO A 13 5.42 -11.11 -9.11
C PRO A 13 5.58 -9.97 -8.11
N PRO A 14 6.34 -10.17 -7.01
CA PRO A 14 6.49 -9.17 -5.96
C PRO A 14 7.07 -7.84 -6.47
N GLU A 15 7.93 -7.88 -7.49
CA GLU A 15 8.47 -6.70 -8.16
C GLU A 15 7.40 -5.91 -8.92
N VAL A 16 6.49 -6.61 -9.62
CA VAL A 16 5.38 -5.98 -10.35
C VAL A 16 4.41 -5.35 -9.35
N VAL A 17 4.05 -6.09 -8.31
CA VAL A 17 3.18 -5.57 -7.24
C VAL A 17 3.78 -4.33 -6.59
N PHE A 18 5.07 -4.37 -6.27
CA PHE A 18 5.78 -3.24 -5.67
C PHE A 18 5.84 -2.03 -6.63
N SER A 19 6.14 -2.27 -7.91
CA SER A 19 6.16 -1.23 -8.94
C SER A 19 4.78 -0.58 -9.09
N THR A 20 3.71 -1.36 -9.20
CA THR A 20 2.34 -0.85 -9.29
C THR A 20 1.94 -0.08 -8.03
N ALA A 21 2.30 -0.59 -6.85
CA ALA A 21 2.00 0.08 -5.59
C ALA A 21 2.69 1.44 -5.44
N THR A 22 3.89 1.58 -6.00
CA THR A 22 4.73 2.78 -5.87
C THR A 22 4.65 3.72 -7.08
N ASP A 23 3.87 3.34 -8.09
CA ASP A 23 3.61 4.15 -9.28
C ASP A 23 2.83 5.42 -8.88
N PRO A 24 3.37 6.63 -9.14
CA PRO A 24 2.71 7.87 -8.78
C PRO A 24 1.34 8.08 -9.45
N ASP A 25 1.11 7.49 -10.64
CA ASP A 25 -0.16 7.59 -11.35
C ASP A 25 -1.23 6.65 -10.76
N ARG A 26 -0.80 5.53 -10.14
CA ARG A 26 -1.70 4.50 -9.57
C ARG A 26 -1.83 4.58 -8.05
N VAL A 27 -0.87 5.16 -7.35
CA VAL A 27 -0.87 5.23 -5.87
C VAL A 27 -2.11 5.94 -5.34
N SER A 28 -2.62 6.92 -6.07
CA SER A 28 -3.82 7.67 -5.70
C SER A 28 -5.11 6.83 -5.75
N ALA A 29 -5.12 5.71 -6.47
CA ALA A 29 -6.27 4.83 -6.62
C ALA A 29 -6.47 3.91 -5.40
N TRP A 30 -5.39 3.53 -4.71
CA TRP A 30 -5.44 2.58 -3.60
C TRP A 30 -5.04 3.18 -2.24
N LEU A 31 -4.21 4.23 -2.21
CA LEU A 31 -3.73 4.85 -0.96
C LEU A 31 -4.89 5.57 -0.24
N PRO A 32 -4.99 5.51 1.10
CA PRO A 32 -6.07 6.19 1.82
C PRO A 32 -5.96 7.71 1.73
N ALA A 33 -7.11 8.39 1.68
CA ALA A 33 -7.24 9.83 1.46
C ALA A 33 -6.35 10.71 2.37
N PRO A 34 -6.19 10.44 3.68
CA PRO A 34 -5.36 11.26 4.57
C PRO A 34 -3.87 11.36 4.15
N LEU A 35 -3.39 10.39 3.36
CA LEU A 35 -2.03 10.36 2.84
C LEU A 35 -1.92 10.97 1.43
N ARG A 36 -3.05 11.30 0.77
CA ARG A 36 -3.12 11.89 -0.57
C ARG A 36 -3.15 13.43 -0.58
N GLU A 37 -3.63 14.08 0.49
CA GLU A 37 -4.15 15.45 0.43
C GLU A 37 -3.14 16.58 0.11
N ASP A 38 -1.84 16.32 0.09
CA ASP A 38 -0.82 17.38 -0.06
C ASP A 38 0.20 17.11 -1.18
N GLY A 39 -0.28 16.75 -2.38
CA GLY A 39 0.58 16.45 -3.52
C GLY A 39 1.49 15.23 -3.32
N GLY A 40 1.19 14.40 -2.30
CA GLY A 40 1.83 13.14 -1.96
C GLY A 40 3.35 13.27 -1.71
N PRO A 41 3.83 13.34 -0.46
CA PRO A 41 5.28 13.24 -0.22
C PRO A 41 5.82 11.97 -0.88
N ARG A 42 6.95 12.10 -1.59
CA ARG A 42 7.62 10.97 -2.22
C ARG A 42 7.83 9.89 -1.16
N PRO A 43 7.31 8.67 -1.37
CA PRO A 43 7.50 7.62 -0.38
C PRO A 43 8.99 7.31 -0.20
N GLU A 44 9.36 6.92 1.01
CA GLU A 44 10.65 6.29 1.23
C GLU A 44 10.57 4.87 0.67
N LEU A 45 11.29 4.62 -0.43
CA LEU A 45 11.33 3.33 -1.11
C LEU A 45 12.61 2.57 -0.75
N SER A 46 12.46 1.32 -0.32
CA SER A 46 13.53 0.32 -0.30
C SER A 46 13.20 -0.76 -1.32
N THR A 47 13.82 -0.70 -2.49
CA THR A 47 13.67 -1.72 -3.53
C THR A 47 14.33 -3.04 -3.15
N ALA A 48 15.38 -3.00 -2.32
CA ALA A 48 16.06 -4.19 -1.81
C ALA A 48 15.15 -5.03 -0.89
N ASP A 49 14.34 -4.37 -0.06
CA ASP A 49 13.41 -5.03 0.87
C ASP A 49 11.95 -5.08 0.37
N LEU A 50 11.69 -4.51 -0.82
CA LEU A 50 10.35 -4.26 -1.36
C LEU A 50 9.41 -3.59 -0.34
N ARG A 51 9.91 -2.49 0.25
CA ARG A 51 9.20 -1.69 1.24
C ARG A 51 8.99 -0.27 0.75
N ALA A 52 7.81 0.27 1.03
CA ALA A 52 7.47 1.65 0.76
C ALA A 52 6.83 2.27 2.00
N ARG A 53 7.16 3.52 2.29
CA ARG A 53 6.58 4.25 3.40
C ARG A 53 6.10 5.63 2.97
N TRP A 54 4.86 5.94 3.33
CA TRP A 54 4.26 7.25 3.18
C TRP A 54 4.02 7.86 4.56
N ARG A 55 4.17 9.18 4.65
CA ARG A 55 3.84 9.97 5.85
C ARG A 55 3.10 11.20 5.38
N SER A 56 2.00 11.59 6.02
CA SER A 56 1.32 12.83 5.61
C SER A 56 2.04 14.05 6.17
N ALA A 57 2.22 15.09 5.35
CA ALA A 57 2.79 16.37 5.78
C ALA A 57 1.76 17.19 6.57
N GLY A 58 0.48 17.11 6.20
CA GLY A 58 -0.63 17.80 6.87
C GLY A 58 -1.21 17.02 8.07
N SER A 59 -0.83 15.75 8.23
CA SER A 59 -1.25 14.90 9.36
C SER A 59 -0.07 14.03 9.82
N PRO A 60 0.82 14.55 10.68
CA PRO A 60 2.06 13.85 11.05
C PRO A 60 1.81 12.52 11.76
N ASP A 61 0.64 12.35 12.37
CA ASP A 61 0.21 11.10 13.02
C ASP A 61 -0.20 10.01 12.02
N TRP A 62 -0.38 10.35 10.75
CA TRP A 62 -0.72 9.41 9.69
C TRP A 62 0.51 8.92 8.93
N SER A 63 0.69 7.60 8.94
CA SER A 63 1.67 6.95 8.07
C SER A 63 1.18 5.61 7.54
N ALA A 64 1.64 5.25 6.35
CA ALA A 64 1.45 3.92 5.77
C ALA A 64 2.80 3.26 5.52
N ARG A 65 2.90 1.98 5.84
CA ARG A 65 4.02 1.12 5.44
C ARG A 65 3.49 -0.03 4.62
N LEU A 66 4.00 -0.18 3.41
CA LEU A 66 3.73 -1.32 2.55
C LEU A 66 4.97 -2.20 2.50
N GLN A 67 4.77 -3.50 2.62
CA GLN A 67 5.81 -4.51 2.45
C GLN A 67 5.30 -5.59 1.52
N VAL A 68 6.07 -5.89 0.49
CA VAL A 68 5.79 -7.00 -0.44
C VAL A 68 6.76 -8.13 -0.14
N SER A 69 6.23 -9.32 0.08
CA SER A 69 7.02 -10.53 0.28
C SER A 69 6.72 -11.54 -0.84
N PRO A 70 7.72 -12.21 -1.42
CA PRO A 70 7.48 -13.31 -2.35
C PRO A 70 6.77 -14.48 -1.65
N VAL A 71 5.96 -15.22 -2.41
CA VAL A 71 5.44 -16.53 -1.98
C VAL A 71 5.81 -17.63 -2.97
N ASP A 72 5.94 -18.87 -2.49
CA ASP A 72 6.41 -20.02 -3.28
C ASP A 72 5.57 -20.33 -4.54
N ALA A 73 4.34 -19.82 -4.63
CA ALA A 73 3.43 -20.04 -5.76
C ALA A 73 3.62 -19.07 -6.94
N GLY A 74 4.68 -18.26 -6.96
CA GLY A 74 4.92 -17.25 -8.01
C GLY A 74 4.08 -15.98 -7.87
N GLY A 75 3.44 -15.79 -6.72
CA GLY A 75 2.74 -14.56 -6.35
C GLY A 75 3.51 -13.76 -5.29
N ALA A 76 2.81 -12.80 -4.68
CA ALA A 76 3.33 -12.03 -3.57
C ALA A 76 2.28 -11.85 -2.47
N THR A 77 2.73 -11.72 -1.23
CA THR A 77 1.90 -11.23 -0.12
C THR A 77 2.25 -9.77 0.13
N VAL A 78 1.24 -8.91 0.10
CA VAL A 78 1.35 -7.50 0.45
C VAL A 78 0.81 -7.30 1.85
N ARG A 79 1.62 -6.72 2.72
CA ARG A 79 1.20 -6.21 4.01
C ARG A 79 1.14 -4.70 3.96
N LEU A 80 0.02 -4.13 4.40
CA LEU A 80 -0.16 -2.69 4.61
C LEU A 80 -0.39 -2.43 6.09
N GLU A 81 0.46 -1.61 6.68
CA GLU A 81 0.32 -1.12 8.05
C GLU A 81 -0.01 0.37 8.01
N LEU A 82 -1.10 0.76 8.67
CA LEU A 82 -1.55 2.14 8.82
C LEU A 82 -1.40 2.54 10.28
N GLU A 83 -0.79 3.70 10.51
CA GLU A 83 -0.67 4.34 11.80
C GLU A 83 -1.50 5.63 11.75
N GLY A 84 -2.31 5.87 12.79
CA GLY A 84 -3.19 7.04 12.83
C GLY A 84 -3.95 7.19 14.15
N GLU A 85 -4.85 8.18 14.16
CA GLU A 85 -5.77 8.47 15.27
C GLU A 85 -7.05 7.60 15.35
N PRO A 86 -7.62 7.08 14.23
CA PRO A 86 -8.78 6.19 14.31
C PRO A 86 -8.49 4.93 15.15
N SER A 87 -9.55 4.21 15.57
CA SER A 87 -9.37 2.93 16.26
C SER A 87 -8.62 1.91 15.39
N GLU A 88 -7.94 0.96 16.04
CA GLU A 88 -7.22 -0.13 15.35
C GLU A 88 -8.10 -0.88 14.34
N GLN A 89 -9.36 -1.17 14.72
CA GLN A 89 -10.34 -1.82 13.84
C GLN A 89 -10.63 -0.99 12.60
N ARG A 90 -10.82 0.33 12.75
CA ARG A 90 -11.02 1.23 11.61
C ARG A 90 -9.79 1.29 10.71
N LEU A 91 -8.60 1.35 11.29
CA LEU A 91 -7.35 1.33 10.51
C LEU A 91 -7.16 0.00 9.77
N HIS A 92 -7.56 -1.12 10.37
CA HIS A 92 -7.57 -2.43 9.71
C HIS A 92 -8.54 -2.46 8.52
N GLU A 93 -9.78 -1.97 8.68
CA GLU A 93 -10.76 -1.86 7.59
C GLU A 93 -10.23 -1.00 6.45
N ILE A 94 -9.67 0.17 6.75
CA ILE A 94 -9.07 1.06 5.74
C ILE A 94 -7.89 0.38 5.05
N ALA A 95 -7.05 -0.35 5.79
CA ALA A 95 -5.93 -1.08 5.21
C ALA A 95 -6.39 -2.19 4.27
N ASP A 96 -7.45 -2.93 4.64
CA ASP A 96 -8.01 -4.00 3.79
C ASP A 96 -8.65 -3.42 2.52
N GLU A 97 -9.43 -2.35 2.63
CA GLU A 97 -10.01 -1.63 1.49
C GLU A 97 -8.91 -1.10 0.55
N SER A 98 -7.83 -0.55 1.11
CA SER A 98 -6.68 -0.07 0.35
C SER A 98 -5.96 -1.22 -0.39
N LEU A 99 -5.78 -2.37 0.25
CA LEU A 99 -5.22 -3.56 -0.39
C LEU A 99 -6.14 -4.14 -1.47
N ALA A 100 -7.47 -4.03 -1.31
CA ALA A 100 -8.42 -4.42 -2.33
C ALA A 100 -8.30 -3.51 -3.58
N GLY A 101 -8.14 -2.21 -3.38
CA GLY A 101 -7.84 -1.26 -4.46
C GLY A 101 -6.52 -1.58 -5.16
N LEU A 102 -5.46 -1.85 -4.40
CA LEU A 102 -4.15 -2.20 -4.97
C LEU A 102 -4.19 -3.50 -5.77
N ALA A 103 -4.90 -4.52 -5.29
CA ALA A 103 -5.07 -5.77 -6.03
C ALA A 103 -5.68 -5.52 -7.41
N ARG A 104 -6.70 -4.65 -7.47
CA ARG A 104 -7.33 -4.26 -8.73
C ARG A 104 -6.36 -3.52 -9.67
N GLU A 105 -5.56 -2.60 -9.16
CA GLU A 105 -4.53 -1.90 -9.95
C GLU A 105 -3.47 -2.86 -10.49
N VAL A 106 -3.10 -3.89 -9.72
CA VAL A 106 -2.17 -4.92 -10.16
C VAL A 106 -2.78 -5.77 -11.27
N ASP A 107 -4.02 -6.23 -11.10
CA ASP A 107 -4.74 -6.99 -12.14
C ASP A 107 -4.93 -6.19 -13.43
N ASP A 108 -5.23 -4.88 -13.31
CA ASP A 108 -5.35 -3.94 -14.43
C ASP A 108 -4.01 -3.77 -15.17
N ASN A 109 -2.91 -3.61 -14.42
CA ASN A 109 -1.58 -3.50 -15.01
C ASN A 109 -1.11 -4.79 -15.72
N LEU A 110 -1.55 -5.96 -15.26
CA LEU A 110 -1.26 -7.24 -15.90
C LEU A 110 -2.09 -7.50 -17.16
N THR A 111 -3.23 -6.81 -17.31
CA THR A 111 -4.12 -6.94 -18.46
C THR A 111 -4.10 -5.65 -19.28
N PRO A 112 -3.01 -5.36 -20.03
CA PRO A 112 -3.05 -4.26 -20.98
C PRO A 112 -4.10 -4.58 -22.04
N GLY A 113 -5.16 -3.76 -22.08
CA GLY A 113 -6.21 -3.84 -23.10
C GLY A 113 -5.68 -3.62 -24.52
#